data_AF-A0A931R7S4-F1
#
_entry.id   AF-A0A931R7S4-F1
#
_cell.length_a   1.000
_cell.length_b   1.000
_cell.length_c   1.000
_cell.angle_alpha   90.00
_cell.angle_beta   90.00
_cell.angle_gamma   90.00
#
_symmetry.space_group_name_H-M   'P 1'
#
loop_
_entity.id
_entity.type
_entity.pdbx_description
1 polymer ?
#
loop_
_entity_poly.entity_id
_entity_poly.type
_entity_poly.pdbx_seq_one_letter_code
_entity_poly.pdbx_strand_id
1 'polypeptide(L)'
;MELLNLLLRNVLRHKLRSLLTVLGVGVAVLAFALLRTVVTAWYAGVEASAANRLITRHAVSFVFPLPLAYRDRIAKTPGVDKVTFAIWFSGVYIDKNQFFARLAVDSETFFDVYSEFLIERDQFEAFKRERNATIIGIDIAKRYNLKLGDIMSVSSASTSPNGTILSSATS
;
A
#
# COMPACT_ATOMS: atom_id res chain seq x y z
N MET A 1 52.54 -16.80 10.82
CA MET A 1 52.16 -15.68 11.71
C MET A 1 53.12 -14.49 11.63
N GLU A 2 54.40 -14.67 11.29
CA GLU A 2 55.39 -13.57 11.16
C GLU A 2 55.02 -12.50 10.10
N LEU A 3 54.48 -12.91 8.94
CA LEU A 3 54.12 -12.00 7.84
C LEU A 3 52.98 -11.02 8.19
N LEU A 4 51.98 -11.49 8.94
CA LEU A 4 50.86 -10.68 9.45
C LEU A 4 51.35 -9.63 10.46
N ASN A 5 52.27 -10.03 11.33
CA ASN A 5 52.85 -9.14 12.34
C ASN A 5 53.71 -8.03 11.71
N LEU A 6 54.48 -8.36 10.66
CA LEU A 6 55.26 -7.38 9.92
C LEU A 6 54.37 -6.40 9.13
N LEU A 7 53.30 -6.87 8.51
CA LEU A 7 52.31 -6.03 7.82
C LEU A 7 51.59 -5.06 8.77
N LEU A 8 51.09 -5.55 9.91
CA LEU A 8 50.43 -4.73 10.93
C LEU A 8 51.35 -3.63 11.48
N ARG A 9 52.61 -3.97 11.75
CA ARG A 9 53.61 -3.03 12.27
C ARG A 9 53.99 -1.97 11.23
N ASN A 10 53.95 -2.30 9.94
CA ASN A 10 54.22 -1.36 8.85
C ASN A 10 53.02 -0.42 8.58
N VAL A 11 51.79 -0.94 8.66
CA VAL A 11 50.55 -0.14 8.53
C VAL A 11 50.37 0.82 9.70
N LEU A 12 50.73 0.40 10.91
CA LEU A 12 50.64 1.22 12.13
C LEU A 12 51.77 2.26 12.27
N ARG A 13 52.79 2.22 11.39
CA ARG A 13 53.89 3.21 11.37
C ARG A 13 53.43 4.59 10.94
N HIS A 14 52.43 4.67 10.05
CA HIS A 14 51.81 5.91 9.60
C HIS A 14 50.32 5.94 9.94
N LYS A 15 50.02 6.02 11.25
CA LYS A 15 48.66 5.95 11.83
C LYS A 15 47.65 6.86 11.14
N LEU A 16 48.04 8.09 10.79
CA LEU A 16 47.13 9.05 10.16
C LEU A 16 46.70 8.63 8.75
N ARG A 17 47.66 8.20 7.92
CA ARG A 17 47.38 7.79 6.53
C ARG A 17 46.55 6.52 6.47
N SER A 18 46.90 5.53 7.30
CA SER A 18 46.17 4.27 7.40
C SER A 18 44.76 4.46 7.96
N LEU A 19 44.58 5.40 8.90
CA LEU A 19 43.25 5.72 9.43
C LEU A 19 42.36 6.36 8.35
N LEU A 20 42.86 7.37 7.62
CA LEU A 20 42.08 8.06 6.58
C LEU A 20 41.61 7.12 5.46
N THR A 21 42.44 6.17 5.04
CA THR A 21 42.06 5.19 4.00
C THR A 21 41.02 4.19 4.50
N VAL A 22 41.19 3.68 5.72
CA VAL A 22 40.21 2.77 6.34
C VAL A 22 38.88 3.48 6.58
N LEU A 23 38.90 4.74 7.03
CA LEU A 23 37.69 5.55 7.19
C LEU A 23 37.00 5.80 5.85
N GLY A 24 37.75 6.15 4.80
CA GLY A 24 37.18 6.35 3.46
C GLY A 24 36.46 5.12 2.93
N VAL A 25 37.10 3.95 3.03
CA VAL A 25 36.47 2.66 2.65
C VAL A 25 35.29 2.33 3.57
N GLY A 26 35.42 2.57 4.88
CA GLY A 26 34.36 2.34 5.86
C GLY A 26 33.10 3.18 5.59
N VAL A 27 33.26 4.47 5.26
CA VAL A 27 32.15 5.35 4.88
C VAL A 27 31.47 4.87 3.60
N ALA A 28 32.25 4.45 2.58
CA ALA A 28 31.69 3.93 1.34
C ALA A 28 30.87 2.65 1.56
N VAL A 29 31.38 1.70 2.36
CA VAL A 29 30.69 0.46 2.71
C VAL A 29 29.43 0.75 3.54
N LEU A 30 29.52 1.66 4.51
CA LEU A 30 28.39 2.04 5.36
C LEU A 30 27.26 2.71 4.54
N ALA A 31 27.61 3.63 3.64
CA ALA A 31 26.64 4.24 2.73
C ALA A 31 25.95 3.20 1.83
N PHE A 32 26.72 2.26 1.28
CA PHE A 32 26.17 1.16 0.48
C PHE A 32 25.23 0.26 1.30
N ALA A 33 25.64 -0.14 2.51
CA ALA A 33 24.84 -0.97 3.39
C ALA A 33 23.53 -0.29 3.80
N LEU A 34 23.57 1.01 4.12
CA LEU A 34 22.37 1.80 4.42
C LEU A 34 21.43 1.87 3.22
N LEU A 35 21.95 2.20 2.04
CA LEU A 35 21.14 2.29 0.82
C LEU A 35 20.49 0.93 0.51
N ARG A 36 21.26 -0.15 0.59
CA ARG A 36 20.74 -1.52 0.40
C ARG A 36 19.65 -1.82 1.42
N THR A 37 19.84 -1.48 2.69
CA THR A 37 18.86 -1.71 3.76
C THR A 37 17.56 -0.95 3.51
N VAL A 38 17.63 0.33 3.14
CA VAL A 38 16.45 1.14 2.78
C VAL A 38 15.71 0.52 1.60
N VAL A 39 16.44 0.11 0.56
CA VAL A 39 15.86 -0.55 -0.61
C VAL A 39 15.20 -1.87 -0.22
N THR A 40 15.87 -2.69 0.60
CA THR A 40 15.28 -3.98 1.04
C THR A 40 14.05 -3.77 1.93
N ALA A 41 14.07 -2.79 2.83
CA ALA A 41 12.91 -2.47 3.67
C ALA A 41 11.71 -1.98 2.83
N TRP A 42 11.97 -1.20 1.79
CA TRP A 42 10.93 -0.75 0.86
C TRP A 42 10.31 -1.94 0.11
N TYR A 43 11.14 -2.86 -0.41
CA TYR A 43 10.64 -4.05 -1.10
C TYR A 43 10.01 -5.07 -0.16
N ALA A 44 10.47 -5.19 1.08
CA ALA A 44 9.84 -6.07 2.07
C ALA A 44 8.38 -5.67 2.37
N GLY A 45 8.07 -4.36 2.37
CA GLY A 45 6.69 -3.89 2.48
C GLY A 45 5.83 -4.23 1.26
N VAL A 46 6.45 -4.30 0.06
CA VAL A 46 5.77 -4.68 -1.18
C VAL A 46 5.59 -6.19 -1.29
N GLU A 47 6.59 -6.99 -0.88
CA GLU A 47 6.49 -8.46 -0.82
C GLU A 47 5.52 -8.92 0.28
N ALA A 48 5.37 -8.15 1.36
CA ALA A 48 4.32 -8.37 2.36
C ALA A 48 2.90 -8.13 1.81
N SER A 49 2.74 -7.35 0.73
CA SER A 49 1.50 -7.32 -0.04
C SER A 49 1.45 -8.59 -0.89
N ALA A 50 0.64 -9.55 -0.45
CA ALA A 50 0.57 -10.93 -0.92
C ALA A 50 1.13 -11.18 -2.33
N ALA A 51 2.24 -11.93 -2.39
CA ALA A 51 2.85 -12.44 -3.63
C ALA A 51 1.89 -13.23 -4.54
N ASN A 52 0.68 -13.53 -4.06
CA ASN A 52 -0.37 -14.27 -4.75
C ASN A 52 -1.41 -13.36 -5.43
N ARG A 53 -1.20 -12.04 -5.52
CA ARG A 53 -2.14 -11.11 -6.17
C ARG A 53 -1.57 -10.48 -7.43
N LEU A 54 -2.27 -10.69 -8.54
CA LEU A 54 -2.00 -10.04 -9.81
C LEU A 54 -2.99 -8.90 -10.07
N ILE A 55 -2.49 -7.67 -10.23
CA ILE A 55 -3.32 -6.50 -10.54
C ILE A 55 -3.32 -6.26 -12.05
N THR A 56 -4.52 -6.28 -12.64
CA THR A 56 -4.72 -5.93 -14.05
C THR A 56 -5.37 -4.56 -14.15
N ARG A 57 -4.82 -3.67 -15.00
CA ARG A 57 -5.35 -2.33 -15.25
C ARG A 57 -5.39 -2.03 -16.75
N HIS A 58 -6.20 -1.04 -17.12
CA HIS A 58 -6.16 -0.50 -18.47
C HIS A 58 -4.75 0.05 -18.79
N ALA A 59 -4.24 -0.21 -20.00
CA ALA A 59 -2.87 0.12 -20.39
C ALA A 59 -2.60 1.63 -20.33
N VAL A 60 -3.57 2.44 -20.81
CA VAL A 60 -3.48 3.90 -20.87
C VAL A 60 -3.54 4.58 -19.50
N SER A 61 -4.55 4.27 -18.68
CA SER A 61 -4.70 4.87 -17.35
C SER A 61 -5.59 4.00 -16.47
N PHE A 62 -5.27 3.90 -15.17
CA PHE A 62 -6.06 3.15 -14.20
C PHE A 62 -7.45 3.77 -13.93
N VAL A 63 -7.68 5.01 -14.36
CA VAL A 63 -8.96 5.70 -14.19
C VAL A 63 -10.02 5.15 -15.15
N PHE A 64 -9.61 4.57 -16.28
CA PHE A 64 -10.54 3.95 -17.23
C PHE A 64 -10.87 2.51 -16.80
N PRO A 65 -12.15 2.17 -16.58
CA PRO A 65 -12.54 0.84 -16.15
C PRO A 65 -12.33 -0.18 -17.29
N LEU A 66 -12.04 -1.41 -16.91
CA LEU A 66 -12.06 -2.55 -17.83
C LEU A 66 -13.51 -3.05 -17.99
N PRO A 67 -13.90 -3.60 -19.16
CA PRO A 67 -15.20 -4.23 -19.32
C PRO A 67 -15.41 -5.38 -18.34
N LEU A 68 -16.59 -5.46 -17.72
CA LEU A 68 -16.90 -6.49 -16.70
C LEU A 68 -16.76 -7.91 -17.25
N ALA A 69 -16.99 -8.13 -18.56
CA ALA A 69 -16.78 -9.41 -19.23
C ALA A 69 -15.36 -9.98 -19.08
N TYR A 70 -14.35 -9.14 -18.81
CA TYR A 70 -12.99 -9.61 -18.56
C TYR A 70 -12.87 -10.30 -17.19
N ARG A 71 -13.69 -9.92 -16.20
CA ARG A 71 -13.74 -10.59 -14.89
C ARG A 71 -14.02 -12.08 -15.05
N ASP A 72 -15.09 -12.41 -15.76
CA ASP A 72 -15.55 -13.80 -15.93
C ASP A 72 -14.59 -14.62 -16.82
N ARG A 73 -13.88 -13.96 -17.75
CA ARG A 73 -12.84 -14.60 -18.56
C ARG A 73 -11.60 -14.90 -17.72
N ILE A 74 -11.14 -13.96 -16.89
CA ILE A 74 -9.98 -14.15 -16.01
C ILE A 74 -10.27 -15.23 -14.97
N ALA A 75 -11.47 -15.25 -14.39
CA ALA A 75 -11.89 -16.25 -13.41
C ALA A 75 -11.85 -17.70 -13.93
N LYS A 76 -11.91 -17.90 -15.26
CA LYS A 76 -11.79 -19.23 -15.89
C LYS A 76 -10.35 -19.66 -16.16
N THR A 77 -9.37 -18.81 -15.87
CA THR A 77 -7.96 -19.11 -16.14
C THR A 77 -7.44 -20.09 -15.09
N PRO A 78 -6.79 -21.19 -15.48
CA PRO A 78 -6.21 -22.14 -14.53
C PRO A 78 -5.23 -21.44 -13.58
N GLY A 79 -5.38 -21.70 -12.27
CA GLY A 79 -4.54 -21.11 -11.22
C GLY A 79 -5.07 -19.79 -10.63
N VAL A 80 -6.17 -19.24 -11.15
CA VAL A 80 -6.86 -18.09 -10.53
C VAL A 80 -7.88 -18.61 -9.52
N ASP A 81 -7.73 -18.21 -8.25
CA ASP A 81 -8.64 -18.58 -7.16
C ASP A 81 -9.85 -17.63 -7.09
N LYS A 82 -9.60 -16.31 -7.00
CA LYS A 82 -10.64 -15.28 -6.94
C LYS A 82 -10.29 -14.08 -7.83
N VAL A 83 -11.33 -13.45 -8.39
CA VAL A 83 -11.21 -12.21 -9.16
C VAL A 83 -12.11 -11.17 -8.52
N THR A 84 -11.55 -10.01 -8.22
CA THR A 84 -12.28 -8.84 -7.73
C THR A 84 -11.99 -7.63 -8.62
N PHE A 85 -12.75 -6.55 -8.44
CA PHE A 85 -12.50 -5.28 -9.12
C PHE A 85 -12.49 -4.12 -8.13
N ALA A 86 -11.74 -3.09 -8.49
CA ALA A 86 -11.74 -1.78 -7.84
C ALA A 86 -11.67 -0.72 -8.91
N ILE A 87 -12.55 0.27 -8.85
CA ILE A 87 -12.67 1.36 -9.82
C ILE A 87 -12.42 2.68 -9.09
N TRP A 88 -11.63 3.56 -9.70
CA TRP A 88 -11.38 4.87 -9.14
C TRP A 88 -12.66 5.70 -9.07
N PHE A 89 -13.02 6.12 -7.86
CA PHE A 89 -14.14 7.01 -7.62
C PHE A 89 -13.63 8.44 -7.40
N SER A 90 -13.85 9.30 -8.39
CA SER A 90 -13.43 10.70 -8.33
C SER A 90 -14.43 11.54 -7.55
N GLY A 91 -13.94 12.48 -6.74
CA GLY A 91 -14.76 13.46 -6.04
C GLY A 91 -13.92 14.42 -5.21
N VAL A 92 -14.57 15.37 -4.55
CA VAL A 92 -13.97 16.28 -3.56
C VAL A 92 -14.68 16.04 -2.23
N TYR A 93 -13.89 15.83 -1.18
CA TYR A 93 -14.40 15.77 0.19
C TYR A 93 -14.01 17.08 0.88
N ILE A 94 -15.01 17.91 1.23
CA ILE A 94 -14.88 19.24 1.82
C ILE A 94 -14.10 20.25 0.94
N ASP A 95 -12.81 20.02 0.67
CA ASP A 95 -11.92 20.88 -0.12
C ASP A 95 -11.02 20.05 -1.06
N LYS A 96 -10.58 20.65 -2.18
CA LYS A 96 -9.68 20.04 -3.17
C LYS A 96 -8.32 19.65 -2.59
N ASN A 97 -7.90 20.33 -1.52
CA ASN A 97 -6.64 20.04 -0.82
C ASN A 97 -6.70 18.76 0.02
N GLN A 98 -7.89 18.18 0.20
CA GLN A 98 -8.13 16.99 1.02
C GLN A 98 -8.23 15.74 0.15
N PHE A 99 -7.15 15.44 -0.56
CA PHE A 99 -7.09 14.28 -1.45
C PHE A 99 -6.80 12.98 -0.68
N PHE A 100 -7.62 11.97 -0.93
CA PHE A 100 -7.34 10.58 -0.60
C PHE A 100 -7.94 9.66 -1.67
N ALA A 101 -7.35 8.47 -1.81
CA ALA A 101 -7.81 7.46 -2.75
C ALA A 101 -9.19 6.94 -2.34
N ARG A 102 -10.11 6.90 -3.31
CA ARG A 102 -11.47 6.39 -3.13
C ARG A 102 -11.75 5.42 -4.25
N LEU A 103 -12.20 4.23 -3.88
CA LEU A 103 -12.41 3.13 -4.80
C LEU A 103 -13.82 2.57 -4.60
N ALA A 104 -14.52 2.35 -5.70
CA ALA A 104 -15.71 1.50 -5.72
C ALA A 104 -15.24 0.06 -5.95
N VAL A 105 -15.55 -0.83 -5.02
CA VAL A 105 -15.06 -2.21 -5.00
C VAL A 105 -16.20 -3.21 -5.05
N ASP A 106 -15.91 -4.44 -5.48
CA ASP A 106 -16.83 -5.56 -5.36
C ASP A 106 -17.03 -5.92 -3.87
N SER A 107 -18.26 -5.77 -3.36
CA SER A 107 -18.54 -5.99 -1.93
C SER A 107 -18.44 -7.45 -1.51
N GLU A 108 -18.51 -8.39 -2.45
CA GLU A 108 -18.44 -9.82 -2.15
C GLU A 108 -17.00 -10.34 -2.18
N THR A 109 -16.22 -9.95 -3.19
CA THR A 109 -14.92 -10.57 -3.45
C THR A 109 -13.72 -9.75 -3.01
N PHE A 110 -13.87 -8.43 -2.77
CA PHE A 110 -12.71 -7.57 -2.49
C PHE A 110 -12.01 -7.92 -1.17
N PHE A 111 -12.76 -8.07 -0.09
CA PHE A 111 -12.20 -8.37 1.23
C PHE A 111 -11.71 -9.82 1.37
N ASP A 112 -12.18 -10.71 0.49
CA ASP A 112 -11.62 -12.06 0.38
C ASP A 112 -10.22 -12.06 -0.26
N VAL A 113 -10.00 -11.18 -1.25
CA VAL A 113 -8.71 -11.03 -1.94
C VAL A 113 -7.73 -10.21 -1.09
N TYR A 114 -8.24 -9.24 -0.33
CA TYR A 114 -7.48 -8.40 0.59
C TYR A 114 -7.76 -8.77 2.05
N SER A 115 -7.41 -10.00 2.44
CA SER A 115 -7.66 -10.54 3.77
C SER A 115 -6.88 -9.82 4.89
N GLU A 116 -5.90 -9.00 4.56
CA GLU A 116 -5.21 -8.12 5.50
C GLU A 116 -6.14 -7.04 6.10
N PHE A 117 -7.24 -6.71 5.42
CA PHE A 117 -8.24 -5.79 5.95
C PHE A 117 -9.12 -6.53 6.97
N LEU A 118 -8.80 -6.36 8.24
CA LEU A 118 -9.63 -6.86 9.33
C LEU A 118 -10.87 -5.97 9.42
N ILE A 119 -12.08 -6.54 9.41
CA ILE A 119 -13.34 -5.78 9.58
C ILE A 119 -14.25 -6.61 10.48
N GLU A 120 -14.94 -5.94 11.40
CA GLU A 120 -15.92 -6.61 12.25
C GLU A 120 -17.09 -7.15 11.42
N ARG A 121 -17.53 -8.38 11.71
CA ARG A 121 -18.52 -9.10 10.89
C ARG A 121 -19.80 -8.29 10.67
N ASP A 122 -20.32 -7.69 11.73
CA ASP A 122 -21.59 -6.94 11.71
C ASP A 122 -21.50 -5.72 10.79
N GLN A 123 -20.33 -5.07 10.76
CA GLN A 123 -20.07 -3.90 9.94
C GLN A 123 -19.86 -4.27 8.48
N PHE A 124 -19.21 -5.42 8.23
CA PHE A 124 -19.07 -5.97 6.89
C PHE A 124 -20.42 -6.36 6.28
N GLU A 125 -21.31 -6.99 7.05
CA GLU A 125 -22.66 -7.31 6.59
C GLU A 125 -23.48 -6.04 6.32
N ALA A 126 -23.33 -5.01 7.15
CA ALA A 126 -23.97 -3.71 6.91
C ALA A 126 -23.46 -3.06 5.61
N PHE A 127 -22.15 -3.12 5.35
CA PHE A 127 -21.54 -2.67 4.10
C PHE A 127 -22.07 -3.41 2.86
N LYS A 128 -22.27 -4.74 2.95
CA LYS A 128 -22.85 -5.52 1.85
C LYS A 128 -24.32 -5.20 1.60
N ARG A 129 -25.08 -4.92 2.67
CA ARG A 129 -26.52 -4.62 2.60
C ARG A 129 -26.80 -3.22 2.08
N GLU A 130 -26.01 -2.23 2.50
CA GLU A 130 -26.28 -0.82 2.26
C GLU A 130 -25.48 -0.29 1.07
N ARG A 131 -26.18 0.09 0.00
CA ARG A 131 -25.54 0.56 -1.25
C ARG A 131 -24.76 1.87 -1.11
N ASN A 132 -25.09 2.66 -0.10
CA ASN A 132 -24.46 3.93 0.19
C ASN A 132 -23.42 3.81 1.33
N ALA A 133 -23.12 2.60 1.80
CA ALA A 133 -22.09 2.36 2.80
C ALA A 133 -20.68 2.64 2.26
N THR A 134 -19.78 3.08 3.12
CA THR A 134 -18.36 3.27 2.79
C THR A 134 -17.48 2.81 3.93
N ILE A 135 -16.40 2.12 3.58
CA ILE A 135 -15.32 1.73 4.50
C ILE A 135 -14.15 2.73 4.33
N ILE A 136 -13.58 3.17 5.44
CA ILE A 136 -12.59 4.23 5.57
C ILE A 136 -11.45 3.73 6.46
N GLY A 137 -10.22 3.91 5.99
CA GLY A 137 -9.03 3.57 6.76
C GLY A 137 -8.89 4.40 8.04
N ILE A 138 -8.27 3.80 9.06
CA ILE A 138 -8.19 4.38 10.42
C ILE A 138 -7.55 5.79 10.46
N ASP A 139 -6.56 6.04 9.61
CA ASP A 139 -5.87 7.33 9.56
C ASP A 139 -6.73 8.44 8.98
N ILE A 140 -7.58 8.11 8.00
CA ILE A 140 -8.53 9.04 7.40
C ILE A 140 -9.65 9.33 8.40
N ALA A 141 -10.16 8.29 9.07
CA ALA A 141 -11.16 8.45 10.12
C ALA A 141 -10.67 9.37 11.25
N LYS A 142 -9.43 9.17 11.73
CA LYS A 142 -8.81 10.03 12.75
C LYS A 142 -8.60 11.46 12.25
N ARG A 143 -8.09 11.63 11.03
CA ARG A 143 -7.81 12.96 10.44
C ARG A 143 -9.06 13.82 10.36
N TYR A 144 -10.19 13.22 9.98
CA TYR A 144 -11.45 13.93 9.82
C TYR A 144 -12.42 13.76 11.00
N ASN A 145 -11.94 13.15 12.09
CA ASN A 145 -12.71 12.89 13.32
C ASN A 145 -14.05 12.18 13.05
N LEU A 146 -14.05 11.23 12.13
CA LEU A 146 -15.23 10.47 11.72
C LEU A 146 -15.48 9.29 12.65
N LYS A 147 -16.75 9.03 12.93
CA LYS A 147 -17.24 7.91 13.73
C LYS A 147 -18.12 6.99 12.89
N LEU A 148 -18.33 5.78 13.40
CA LEU A 148 -19.25 4.83 12.79
C LEU A 148 -20.68 5.43 12.75
N GLY A 149 -21.30 5.44 11.57
CA GLY A 149 -22.64 6.00 11.34
C GLY A 149 -22.65 7.46 10.89
N ASP A 150 -21.51 8.14 10.84
CA ASP A 150 -21.44 9.49 10.28
C ASP A 150 -21.69 9.48 8.76
N ILE A 151 -22.08 10.62 8.19
CA ILE A 151 -22.34 10.74 6.75
C ILE A 151 -21.19 11.50 6.10
N MET A 152 -20.51 10.88 5.13
CA MET A 152 -19.46 11.50 4.32
C MET A 152 -20.07 11.92 2.99
N SER A 153 -20.37 13.21 2.85
CA SER A 153 -20.78 13.72 1.54
C SER A 153 -19.54 13.94 0.66
N VAL A 154 -19.44 13.15 -0.40
CA VAL A 154 -18.43 13.32 -1.45
C VAL A 154 -19.09 13.98 -2.64
N SER A 155 -18.63 15.17 -3.01
CA SER A 155 -19.14 15.87 -4.19
C SER A 155 -18.36 15.42 -5.43
N SER A 156 -19.02 14.78 -6.38
CA SER A 156 -18.46 14.44 -7.68
C SER A 156 -19.25 15.17 -8.77
N ALA A 157 -18.60 15.51 -9.88
CA ALA A 157 -19.28 16.22 -10.97
C ALA A 157 -20.41 15.41 -11.65
N SER A 158 -20.60 14.12 -11.33
CA SER A 158 -21.56 13.25 -12.03
C SER A 158 -22.49 12.39 -11.16
N THR A 159 -22.52 12.51 -9.82
CA THR A 159 -23.43 11.69 -8.98
C THR A 159 -23.93 12.43 -7.74
N SER A 160 -25.21 12.20 -7.40
CA SER A 160 -25.99 12.75 -6.27
C SER A 160 -25.32 12.53 -4.88
N PRO A 161 -25.48 13.43 -3.90
CA PRO A 161 -24.47 13.71 -2.86
C PRO A 161 -24.43 12.81 -1.60
N ASN A 162 -25.12 11.67 -1.53
CA ASN A 162 -25.41 11.04 -0.23
C ASN A 162 -24.86 9.61 -0.08
N GLY A 163 -23.63 9.49 0.42
CA GLY A 163 -23.04 8.26 0.97
C GLY A 163 -23.07 8.28 2.50
N THR A 164 -23.62 7.25 3.15
CA THR A 164 -23.60 7.07 4.62
C THR A 164 -22.37 6.24 4.99
N ILE A 165 -21.53 6.69 5.91
CA ILE A 165 -20.34 5.93 6.32
C ILE A 165 -20.78 4.80 7.25
N LEU A 166 -20.45 3.58 6.87
CA LEU A 166 -20.47 2.42 7.76
C LEU A 166 -19.08 1.80 7.70
N SER A 167 -18.14 2.41 8.43
CA SER A 167 -16.77 1.90 8.52
C SER A 167 -16.33 1.72 9.96
N SER A 168 -15.87 0.51 10.28
CA SER A 168 -14.92 0.26 11.36
C SER A 168 -13.58 0.78 10.91
N ALA A 169 -12.95 1.52 11.81
CA ALA A 169 -11.53 1.73 11.81
C ALA A 169 -10.83 0.39 12.08
N THR A 170 -9.97 -0.05 11.18
CA THR A 170 -9.10 -1.19 11.46
C THR A 170 -7.70 -0.95 10.94
N SER A 171 -6.76 -1.48 11.73
CA SER A 171 -5.32 -1.22 11.74
C SER A 171 -4.58 -1.68 10.50
#